data_AF-A0A7L4R1H6-F1
#
_entry.id   AF-A0A7L4R1H6-F1
#
_cell.length_a   1.000
_cell.length_b   1.000
_cell.length_c   1.000
_cell.angle_alpha   90.00
_cell.angle_beta   90.00
_cell.angle_gamma   90.00
#
_symmetry.space_group_name_H-M   'P 1'
#
loop_
_entity.id
_entity.type
_entity.pdbx_description
1 polymer ?
#
loop_
_entity_poly.entity_id
_entity_poly.type
_entity_poly.pdbx_seq_one_letter_code
_entity_poly.pdbx_strand_id
1 'polypeptide(L)'
;MITGESYLLLVLIIITAVCLFLCILNALFILELRKRFQGLEKMPRAPVVVKPEPAHGQISEQPPDLGSAIRLMAGKYHLDSLVIGTADGLVVSSYGSRNPEYEAAYYSNLLQEGTPAPDPGVRVFPFRFRDAPLVVIARAGTTPPEDVVHILEADIRTVLETQM
;
A
#
# COMPACT_ATOMS: atom_id res chain seq x y z
N MET A 1 23.17 44.64 -39.81
CA MET A 1 21.96 44.93 -39.01
C MET A 1 21.07 43.71 -39.04
N ILE A 2 21.32 42.75 -38.15
CA ILE A 2 20.42 41.62 -37.87
C ILE A 2 19.85 41.95 -36.49
N THR A 3 18.87 42.85 -36.42
CA THR A 3 18.80 43.77 -35.26
C THR A 3 17.61 43.56 -34.30
N GLY A 4 16.79 42.54 -34.48
CA GLY A 4 15.75 42.23 -33.48
C GLY A 4 14.82 41.12 -33.88
N GLU A 5 14.40 41.09 -35.15
CA GLU A 5 13.49 40.07 -35.67
C GLU A 5 14.10 38.68 -35.64
N SER A 6 15.36 38.55 -36.07
CA SER A 6 16.08 37.26 -36.04
C SER A 6 16.35 36.76 -34.63
N TYR A 7 16.52 37.66 -33.65
CA TYR A 7 16.69 37.30 -32.25
C TYR A 7 15.37 36.79 -31.65
N LEU A 8 14.26 37.46 -31.95
CA LEU A 8 12.92 37.04 -31.52
C LEU A 8 12.55 35.69 -32.13
N LEU A 9 12.87 35.47 -33.41
CA LEU A 9 12.66 34.20 -34.10
C LEU A 9 13.50 33.07 -33.48
N LEU A 10 14.77 33.35 -33.12
CA LEU A 10 15.64 32.39 -32.43
C LEU A 10 15.06 32.00 -31.05
N VAL A 11 14.61 32.98 -30.26
CA VAL A 11 14.01 32.73 -28.94
C VAL A 11 12.71 31.92 -29.07
N LEU A 12 11.87 32.25 -30.04
CA LEU A 12 10.63 31.50 -30.30
C LEU A 12 10.93 30.04 -30.67
N ILE A 13 11.95 29.80 -31.51
CA ILE A 13 12.38 28.45 -31.89
C ILE A 13 12.86 27.68 -30.65
N ILE A 14 13.66 28.31 -29.79
CA ILE A 14 14.17 27.67 -28.57
C ILE A 14 13.02 27.30 -27.63
N ILE A 15 12.10 28.23 -27.37
CA ILE A 15 10.93 27.96 -26.52
C ILE A 15 10.09 26.83 -27.10
N THR A 16 9.82 26.86 -28.40
CA THR A 16 9.03 25.82 -29.08
C THR A 16 9.73 24.46 -29.01
N ALA A 17 11.05 24.43 -29.20
CA ALA A 17 11.85 23.21 -29.10
C ALA A 17 11.84 22.63 -27.67
N VAL A 18 11.98 23.49 -26.65
CA VAL A 18 11.92 23.08 -25.24
C VAL A 18 10.52 22.57 -24.89
N CYS A 19 9.46 23.27 -25.30
CA CYS A 19 8.09 22.83 -25.09
C CYS A 19 7.82 21.47 -25.76
N LEU A 20 8.22 21.29 -27.02
CA LEU A 20 8.09 19.99 -27.70
C LEU A 20 8.88 18.89 -27.00
N PHE A 21 10.11 19.18 -26.58
CA PHE A 21 10.94 18.23 -25.86
C PHE A 21 10.31 17.80 -24.54
N LEU A 22 9.79 18.75 -23.74
CA LEU A 22 9.07 18.46 -22.50
C LEU A 22 7.79 17.66 -22.75
N CYS A 23 7.03 17.97 -23.80
CA CYS A 23 5.86 17.19 -24.20
C CYS A 23 6.23 15.74 -24.55
N ILE A 24 7.33 15.55 -25.29
CA ILE A 24 7.82 14.20 -25.65
C ILE A 24 8.28 13.45 -24.41
N LEU A 25 9.06 14.08 -23.52
CA LEU A 25 9.50 13.47 -22.26
C LEU A 25 8.31 13.07 -21.40
N ASN A 26 7.30 13.94 -21.26
CA ASN A 26 6.10 13.66 -20.51
C ASN A 26 5.31 12.49 -21.13
N ALA A 27 5.17 12.45 -22.45
CA ALA A 27 4.52 11.34 -23.16
C ALA A 27 5.30 10.01 -22.99
N LEU A 28 6.62 10.03 -23.09
CA LEU A 28 7.48 8.86 -22.87
C LEU A 28 7.39 8.37 -21.43
N PHE A 29 7.37 9.29 -20.47
CA PHE A 29 7.22 8.96 -19.05
C PHE A 29 5.87 8.28 -18.78
N ILE A 30 4.77 8.83 -19.32
CA ILE A 30 3.45 8.22 -19.22
C ILE A 30 3.41 6.83 -19.89
N LEU A 31 4.06 6.66 -21.05
CA LEU A 31 4.15 5.36 -21.72
C LEU A 31 4.94 4.34 -20.91
N GLU A 32 6.04 4.76 -20.27
CA GLU A 32 6.85 3.89 -19.43
C GLU A 32 6.08 3.46 -18.17
N LEU A 33 5.37 4.40 -17.53
CA LEU A 33 4.46 4.10 -16.44
C LEU A 33 3.37 3.12 -16.90
N ARG A 34 2.73 3.38 -18.05
CA ARG A 34 1.71 2.49 -18.62
C ARG A 34 2.25 1.08 -18.88
N LYS A 35 3.48 0.94 -19.39
CA LYS A 35 4.12 -0.37 -19.58
C LYS A 35 4.36 -1.09 -18.25
N ARG A 36 4.83 -0.36 -17.23
CA ARG A 36 5.00 -0.91 -15.87
C ARG A 36 3.66 -1.40 -15.31
N PHE A 37 2.60 -0.61 -15.41
CA PHE A 37 1.26 -0.99 -14.96
C PHE A 37 0.64 -2.13 -15.79
N GLN A 38 0.86 -2.18 -17.11
CA GLN A 38 0.43 -3.32 -17.94
C GLN A 38 1.17 -4.62 -17.58
N GLY A 39 2.39 -4.52 -17.05
CA GLY A 39 3.10 -5.65 -16.46
C GLY A 39 2.39 -6.24 -15.24
N LEU A 40 1.71 -5.40 -14.44
CA LEU A 40 0.85 -5.86 -13.35
C LEU A 40 -0.46 -6.49 -13.88
N GLU A 41 -1.06 -5.98 -14.95
CA GLU A 41 -2.27 -6.57 -15.55
C GLU A 41 -2.03 -7.87 -16.32
N LYS A 42 -0.81 -8.06 -16.87
CA LYS A 42 -0.42 -9.29 -17.59
C LYS A 42 0.13 -10.39 -16.69
N MET A 43 0.06 -10.24 -15.37
CA MET A 43 0.22 -11.41 -14.52
C MET A 43 -0.93 -12.36 -14.87
N PRO A 44 -0.66 -13.62 -15.28
CA PRO A 44 -1.71 -14.58 -15.50
C PRO A 44 -2.64 -14.51 -14.30
N ARG A 45 -3.96 -14.53 -14.51
CA ARG A 45 -4.85 -15.08 -13.49
C ARG A 45 -4.30 -16.47 -13.23
N ALA A 46 -3.41 -16.58 -12.25
CA ALA A 46 -3.06 -17.85 -11.69
C ALA A 46 -4.42 -18.48 -11.38
N PRO A 47 -4.67 -19.73 -11.79
CA PRO A 47 -5.86 -20.42 -11.31
C PRO A 47 -5.88 -20.19 -9.82
N VAL A 48 -7.07 -19.95 -9.27
CA VAL A 48 -7.28 -19.96 -7.82
C VAL A 48 -6.71 -21.30 -7.36
N VAL A 49 -5.44 -21.31 -6.99
CA VAL A 49 -4.87 -22.31 -6.13
C VAL A 49 -5.61 -21.95 -4.87
N VAL A 50 -6.74 -22.63 -4.69
CA VAL A 50 -7.27 -22.96 -3.39
C VAL A 50 -6.09 -23.61 -2.71
N LYS A 51 -5.21 -22.78 -2.15
CA LYS A 51 -4.19 -23.23 -1.24
C LYS A 51 -5.03 -23.83 -0.14
N PRO A 52 -4.96 -25.15 0.09
CA PRO A 52 -5.83 -25.79 1.06
C PRO A 52 -5.66 -24.98 2.34
N GLU A 53 -6.78 -24.54 2.89
CA GLU A 53 -6.84 -24.00 4.24
C GLU A 53 -5.99 -24.92 5.11
N PRO A 54 -4.81 -24.46 5.58
CA PRO A 54 -3.98 -25.34 6.37
C PRO A 54 -4.75 -25.55 7.65
N ALA A 55 -4.99 -26.82 7.96
CA ALA A 55 -5.68 -27.28 9.14
C ALA A 55 -5.29 -26.44 10.37
N HIS A 56 -6.29 -26.19 11.21
CA HIS A 56 -6.15 -25.72 12.58
C HIS A 56 -5.13 -26.61 13.32
N GLY A 57 -3.85 -26.28 13.15
CA GLY A 57 -2.73 -27.07 13.61
C GLY A 57 -1.91 -26.18 14.49
N GLN A 58 -2.00 -26.44 15.80
CA GLN A 58 -1.20 -25.89 16.89
C GLN A 58 0.13 -25.32 16.39
N ILE A 59 0.21 -23.99 16.30
CA ILE A 59 1.45 -23.32 15.92
C ILE A 59 2.19 -23.07 17.23
N SER A 60 3.39 -23.65 17.30
CA SER A 60 4.41 -23.41 18.33
C SER A 60 4.37 -21.94 18.77
N GLU A 61 4.44 -21.70 20.08
CA GLU A 61 4.13 -20.43 20.77
C GLU A 61 4.93 -19.18 20.31
N GLN A 62 5.71 -19.25 19.24
CA GLN A 62 6.41 -18.11 18.67
C GLN A 62 6.51 -18.21 17.14
N PRO A 63 5.96 -17.24 16.38
CA PRO A 63 6.13 -17.19 14.94
C PRO A 63 7.60 -16.96 14.55
N PRO A 64 8.09 -17.62 13.48
CA PRO A 64 9.49 -17.55 13.07
C PRO A 64 9.87 -16.24 12.38
N ASP A 65 8.89 -15.51 11.86
CA ASP A 65 9.07 -14.21 11.20
C ASP A 65 7.82 -13.33 11.36
N LEU A 66 7.98 -12.03 11.08
CA LEU A 66 6.91 -11.04 11.16
C LEU A 66 5.72 -11.41 10.24
N GLY A 67 5.98 -11.91 9.03
CA GLY A 67 4.91 -12.30 8.09
C GLY A 67 4.03 -13.43 8.62
N SER A 68 4.62 -14.41 9.28
CA SER A 68 3.94 -15.52 9.93
C SER A 68 3.18 -15.06 11.17
N ALA A 69 3.73 -14.10 11.91
CA ALA A 69 3.05 -13.50 13.05
C ALA A 69 1.80 -12.71 12.64
N ILE A 70 1.90 -11.91 11.58
CA ILE A 70 0.75 -11.18 11.00
C ILE A 70 -0.29 -12.16 10.46
N ARG A 71 0.13 -13.24 9.79
CA ARG A 71 -0.78 -14.30 9.32
C ARG A 71 -1.52 -14.97 10.48
N LEU A 72 -0.82 -15.29 11.58
CA LEU A 72 -1.42 -15.87 12.78
C LEU A 72 -2.45 -14.94 13.40
N MET A 73 -2.13 -13.64 13.51
CA MET A 73 -3.08 -12.64 14.01
C MET A 73 -4.30 -12.52 13.10
N ALA A 74 -4.11 -12.45 11.78
CA ALA A 74 -5.23 -12.42 10.85
C ALA A 74 -6.16 -13.63 11.04
N GLY A 75 -5.59 -14.83 11.25
CA GLY A 75 -6.35 -16.03 11.59
C GLY A 75 -7.09 -15.93 12.93
N LYS A 76 -6.42 -15.49 14.00
CA LYS A 76 -7.01 -15.32 15.35
C LYS A 76 -8.25 -14.41 15.33
N TYR A 77 -8.20 -13.35 14.52
CA TYR A 77 -9.26 -12.34 14.41
C TYR A 77 -10.21 -12.55 13.23
N HIS A 78 -10.12 -13.68 12.52
CA HIS A 78 -10.95 -13.99 11.34
C HIS A 78 -10.93 -12.87 10.28
N LEU A 79 -9.75 -12.28 10.05
CA LEU A 79 -9.54 -11.23 9.06
C LEU A 79 -9.29 -11.84 7.68
N ASP A 80 -9.94 -11.28 6.66
CA ASP A 80 -9.68 -11.60 5.25
C ASP A 80 -8.33 -11.03 4.80
N SER A 81 -8.00 -9.82 5.27
CA SER A 81 -6.69 -9.21 5.07
C SER A 81 -6.27 -8.35 6.26
N LEU A 82 -4.94 -8.28 6.46
CA LEU A 82 -4.31 -7.42 7.44
C LEU A 82 -3.08 -6.80 6.80
N VAL A 83 -3.05 -5.47 6.68
CA VAL A 83 -1.91 -4.71 6.16
C VAL A 83 -1.42 -3.77 7.25
N ILE A 84 -0.12 -3.80 7.52
CA ILE A 84 0.57 -2.86 8.38
C ILE A 84 1.48 -2.02 7.49
N GLY A 85 1.21 -0.72 7.46
CA GLY A 85 2.03 0.24 6.74
C GLY A 85 2.54 1.34 7.64
N THR A 86 3.41 2.18 7.10
CA THR A 86 3.80 3.46 7.71
C THR A 86 2.78 4.54 7.36
N ALA A 87 2.78 5.64 8.11
CA ALA A 87 1.86 6.75 7.87
C ALA A 87 2.07 7.45 6.51
N ASP A 88 3.20 7.26 5.84
CA ASP A 88 3.51 7.73 4.48
C ASP A 88 3.18 6.69 3.38
N GLY A 89 2.59 5.55 3.75
CA GLY A 89 2.04 4.58 2.79
C GLY A 89 2.99 3.48 2.34
N LEU A 90 4.09 3.24 3.06
CA LEU A 90 4.99 2.11 2.80
C LEU A 90 4.50 0.86 3.53
N VAL A 91 4.59 -0.31 2.89
CA VAL A 91 4.19 -1.57 3.52
C VAL A 91 5.31 -2.08 4.42
N VAL A 92 4.97 -2.37 5.67
CA VAL A 92 5.87 -3.05 6.63
C VAL A 92 5.63 -4.56 6.59
N SER A 93 4.36 -4.98 6.62
CA SER A 93 3.96 -6.38 6.53
C SER A 93 2.51 -6.48 6.07
N SER A 94 2.16 -7.57 5.41
CA SER A 94 0.79 -7.79 4.93
C SER A 94 0.43 -9.27 4.87
N TYR A 95 -0.85 -9.56 5.05
CA TYR A 95 -1.46 -10.86 4.82
C TYR A 95 -2.80 -10.69 4.09
N GLY A 96 -3.10 -11.59 3.16
CA GLY A 96 -4.42 -11.70 2.49
C GLY A 96 -4.75 -10.59 1.49
N SER A 97 -4.07 -9.43 1.53
CA SER A 97 -4.26 -8.36 0.55
C SER A 97 -3.71 -8.75 -0.83
N ARG A 98 -4.43 -8.36 -1.88
CA ARG A 98 -3.99 -8.53 -3.29
C ARG A 98 -3.04 -7.44 -3.75
N ASN A 99 -3.07 -6.28 -3.10
CA ASN A 99 -2.26 -5.11 -3.45
C ASN A 99 -2.00 -4.27 -2.17
N PRO A 100 -1.13 -4.76 -1.28
CA PRO A 100 -0.87 -4.13 0.00
C PRO A 100 -0.27 -2.73 -0.14
N GLU A 101 0.48 -2.46 -1.22
CA GLU A 101 1.05 -1.15 -1.50
C GLU A 101 -0.04 -0.11 -1.79
N TYR A 102 -1.03 -0.48 -2.61
CA TYR A 102 -2.20 0.36 -2.83
C TYR A 102 -2.98 0.59 -1.54
N GLU A 103 -3.25 -0.46 -0.76
CA GLU A 103 -4.00 -0.32 0.50
C GLU A 103 -3.26 0.59 1.49
N ALA A 104 -1.95 0.40 1.66
CA ALA A 104 -1.14 1.25 2.53
C ALA A 104 -1.16 2.72 2.08
N ALA A 105 -0.96 3.00 0.79
CA ALA A 105 -0.98 4.37 0.27
C ALA A 105 -2.37 5.01 0.32
N TYR A 106 -3.42 4.25 -0.02
CA TYR A 106 -4.79 4.75 -0.05
C TYR A 106 -5.33 5.06 1.34
N TYR A 107 -5.25 4.09 2.27
CA TYR A 107 -5.83 4.25 3.60
C TYR A 107 -4.97 5.13 4.52
N SER A 108 -3.65 5.20 4.32
CA SER A 108 -2.82 6.18 5.05
C SER A 108 -3.24 7.61 4.72
N ASN A 109 -3.52 7.91 3.44
CA ASN A 109 -4.01 9.21 3.03
C ASN A 109 -5.39 9.52 3.62
N LEU A 110 -6.35 8.60 3.51
CA LEU A 110 -7.68 8.77 4.11
C LEU A 110 -7.62 9.04 5.62
N LEU A 111 -6.72 8.35 6.32
CA LEU A 111 -6.51 8.55 7.75
C LEU A 111 -5.91 9.93 8.07
N GLN A 112 -4.99 10.44 7.24
CA GLN A 112 -4.44 11.80 7.38
C GLN A 112 -5.52 12.88 7.14
N GLU A 113 -6.43 12.63 6.20
CA GLU A 113 -7.57 13.51 5.91
C GLU A 113 -8.68 13.44 6.96
N GLY A 114 -8.63 12.47 7.89
CA GLY A 114 -9.67 12.23 8.89
C GLY A 114 -10.94 11.62 8.31
N THR A 115 -10.85 11.03 7.12
CA THR A 115 -11.98 10.43 6.42
C THR A 115 -12.12 8.96 6.84
N PRO A 116 -13.31 8.50 7.26
CA PRO A 116 -13.52 7.10 7.58
C PRO A 116 -13.37 6.21 6.34
N ALA A 117 -12.94 4.96 6.54
CA ALA A 117 -12.78 4.01 5.45
C ALA A 117 -14.12 3.82 4.70
N PRO A 118 -14.17 4.03 3.37
CA PRO A 118 -15.40 3.92 2.60
C PRO A 118 -15.81 2.47 2.33
N ASP A 119 -14.85 1.53 2.41
CA ASP A 119 -15.08 0.13 2.11
C ASP A 119 -15.72 -0.61 3.29
N PRO A 120 -16.83 -1.35 3.06
CA PRO A 120 -17.45 -2.15 4.11
C PRO A 120 -16.49 -3.25 4.57
N GLY A 121 -16.51 -3.56 5.87
CA GLY A 121 -15.63 -4.57 6.44
C GLY A 121 -14.20 -4.11 6.71
N VAL A 122 -13.84 -2.87 6.34
CA VAL A 122 -12.50 -2.32 6.57
C VAL A 122 -12.48 -1.44 7.80
N ARG A 123 -11.51 -1.68 8.67
CA ARG A 123 -11.17 -0.80 9.79
C ARG A 123 -9.71 -0.37 9.64
N VAL A 124 -9.53 0.95 9.66
CA VAL A 124 -8.22 1.59 9.61
C VAL A 124 -8.01 2.29 10.94
N PHE A 125 -6.85 2.10 11.55
CA PHE A 125 -6.49 2.80 12.78
C PHE A 125 -5.01 3.16 12.81
N PRO A 126 -4.66 4.33 13.37
CA PRO A 126 -3.27 4.72 13.58
C PRO A 126 -2.69 3.90 14.73
N PHE A 127 -1.42 3.56 14.62
CA PHE A 127 -0.68 2.86 15.65
C PHE A 127 0.73 3.45 15.76
N ARG A 128 1.24 3.62 16.98
CA ARG A 128 2.63 4.04 17.19
C ARG A 128 3.47 2.89 17.72
N PHE A 129 4.55 2.59 17.00
CA PHE A 129 5.57 1.64 17.42
C PHE A 129 6.90 2.37 17.61
N ARG A 130 7.39 2.43 18.85
CA ARG A 130 8.54 3.29 19.21
C ARG A 130 8.26 4.73 18.72
N ASP A 131 9.12 5.29 17.88
CA ASP A 131 8.93 6.62 17.25
C ASP A 131 8.37 6.56 15.82
N ALA A 132 8.04 5.37 15.30
CA ALA A 132 7.52 5.18 13.95
C ALA A 132 5.98 5.23 13.94
N PRO A 133 5.36 6.16 13.19
CA PRO A 133 3.91 6.18 12.98
C PRO A 133 3.54 5.11 11.94
N LEU A 134 2.72 4.16 12.38
CA LEU A 134 2.19 3.08 11.58
C LEU A 134 0.68 3.23 11.38
N VAL A 135 0.17 2.58 10.35
CA VAL A 135 -1.25 2.42 10.07
C VAL A 135 -1.54 0.94 9.94
N VAL A 136 -2.64 0.51 10.57
CA VAL A 136 -3.13 -0.85 10.44
C VAL A 136 -4.44 -0.81 9.67
N ILE A 137 -4.52 -1.62 8.62
CA ILE A 137 -5.71 -1.83 7.80
C ILE A 137 -6.15 -3.28 8.00
N ALA A 138 -7.25 -3.46 8.72
CA ALA A 138 -7.87 -4.76 8.95
C ALA A 138 -9.15 -4.87 8.11
N ARG A 139 -9.26 -5.96 7.33
CA ARG A 139 -10.46 -6.27 6.54
C ARG A 139 -11.04 -7.59 7.00
N ALA A 140 -12.35 -7.63 7.20
CA ALA A 140 -13.11 -8.84 7.45
C ALA A 140 -14.47 -8.77 6.73
N GLY A 141 -15.19 -9.90 6.66
CA GLY A 141 -16.53 -9.96 6.09
C GLY A 141 -17.54 -9.02 6.77
N THR A 142 -17.30 -8.66 8.03
CA THR A 142 -17.99 -7.59 8.76
C THR A 142 -16.97 -6.64 9.38
N THR A 143 -17.32 -5.36 9.52
CA THR A 143 -16.40 -4.36 10.09
C THR A 143 -16.03 -4.77 11.52
N PRO A 144 -14.73 -4.95 11.84
CA PRO A 144 -14.29 -5.33 13.18
C PRO A 144 -14.81 -4.34 14.24
N PRO A 145 -15.43 -4.82 15.33
CA PRO A 145 -15.91 -3.97 16.41
C PRO A 145 -14.73 -3.34 17.17
N GLU A 146 -14.98 -2.21 17.82
CA GLU A 146 -13.93 -1.41 18.48
C GLU A 146 -13.20 -2.18 19.60
N ASP A 147 -13.91 -3.05 20.32
CA ASP A 147 -13.33 -3.94 21.33
C ASP A 147 -12.26 -4.86 20.74
N VAL A 148 -12.50 -5.39 19.52
CA VAL A 148 -11.54 -6.25 18.82
C VAL A 148 -10.35 -5.45 18.31
N VAL A 149 -10.56 -4.20 17.89
CA VAL A 149 -9.49 -3.32 17.43
C VAL A 149 -8.48 -3.03 18.53
N HIS A 150 -8.94 -2.75 19.75
CA HIS A 150 -8.05 -2.51 20.89
C HIS A 150 -7.19 -3.72 21.25
N ILE A 151 -7.76 -4.93 21.22
CA ILE A 151 -7.03 -6.16 21.50
C ILE A 151 -6.05 -6.48 20.35
N LEU A 152 -6.49 -6.29 19.11
CA LEU A 152 -5.65 -6.46 17.92
C LEU A 152 -4.44 -5.51 17.95
N GLU A 153 -4.63 -4.25 18.35
CA GLU A 153 -3.54 -3.29 18.49
C GLU A 153 -2.49 -3.75 19.52
N ALA A 154 -2.93 -4.24 20.67
CA ALA A 154 -2.04 -4.75 21.72
C ALA A 154 -1.25 -6.00 21.26
N ASP A 155 -1.90 -6.89 20.52
CA ASP A 155 -1.26 -8.07 19.95
C ASP A 155 -0.23 -7.69 18.87
N ILE A 156 -0.57 -6.76 17.98
CA ILE A 156 0.35 -6.25 16.93
C ILE A 156 1.59 -5.63 17.58
N ARG A 157 1.43 -4.87 18.68
CA ARG A 157 2.54 -4.31 19.43
C ARG A 157 3.47 -5.40 19.94
N THR A 158 2.92 -6.41 20.60
CA THR A 158 3.68 -7.53 21.15
C THR A 158 4.46 -8.28 20.06
N VAL A 159 3.83 -8.49 18.90
CA VAL A 159 4.46 -9.11 17.74
C VAL A 159 5.63 -8.28 17.22
N LEU A 160 5.45 -6.97 17.05
CA LEU A 160 6.51 -6.09 16.55
C LEU A 160 7.67 -5.98 17.54
N GLU A 161 7.42 -5.94 18.85
CA GLU A 161 8.47 -5.92 19.88
C GLU A 161 9.29 -7.21 19.92
N THR A 162 8.67 -8.34 19.59
CA THR A 162 9.35 -9.64 19.59
C THR A 162 10.18 -9.87 18.32
N GLN A 163 9.82 -9.21 17.22
CA GLN A 163 10.36 -9.49 15.88
C GLN A 163 11.25 -8.36 15.30
N MET A 164 11.28 -7.16 15.91
CA MET A 164 12.03 -5.97 15.45
C MET A 164 12.79 -5.26 16.58
#